data_AF-A0A212FI64-F1
#
_entry.id   AF-A0A212FI64-F1
#
_cell.length_a   1.000
_cell.length_b   1.000
_cell.length_c   1.000
_cell.angle_alpha   90.00
_cell.angle_beta   90.00
_cell.angle_gamma   90.00
#
_symmetry.space_group_name_H-M   'P 1'
#
loop_
_entity.id
_entity.type
_entity.pdbx_description
1 polymer ?
#
loop_
_entity_poly.entity_id
_entity_poly.type
_entity_poly.pdbx_seq_one_letter_code
_entity_poly.pdbx_strand_id
1 'polypeptide(L)' 'MIGCDSPKCTLQWYHFKCVGIVTAPDGNWYCPECRKYCNT' A
#
# COMPACT_ATOMS: atom_id res chain seq x y z
N MET A 1 -1.77 -8.31 -7.40
CA MET A 1 -1.01 -7.94 -6.17
C MET A 1 -0.54 -6.51 -6.36
N ILE A 2 -0.47 -5.72 -5.30
CA ILE A 2 0.03 -4.34 -5.33
C ILE A 2 1.28 -4.21 -4.45
N GLY A 3 2.23 -3.40 -4.91
CA GLY A 3 3.43 -3.02 -4.15
C GLY A 3 3.20 -1.72 -3.39
N CYS A 4 3.63 -1.65 -2.13
CA CYS A 4 3.67 -0.43 -1.34
C CYS A 4 4.92 0.38 -1.69
N ASP A 5 4.74 1.63 -2.13
CA ASP A 5 5.83 2.54 -2.50
C ASP A 5 6.58 3.14 -1.30
N SER A 6 6.23 2.75 -0.07
CA SER A 6 6.97 3.22 1.10
C SER A 6 8.32 2.50 1.20
N PRO A 7 9.46 3.22 1.24
CA PRO A 7 10.79 2.62 1.29
C PRO A 7 11.06 1.85 2.59
N LYS A 8 10.24 2.07 3.63
CA LYS A 8 10.34 1.39 4.93
C LYS A 8 9.28 0.30 5.10
N CYS A 9 8.53 -0.07 4.05
CA CYS A 9 7.52 -1.11 4.15
C CYS A 9 8.18 -2.50 4.28
N THR A 10 7.80 -3.27 5.31
CA THR A 10 8.36 -4.59 5.59
C THR A 10 7.79 -5.71 4.71
N LEU A 11 6.49 -5.64 4.40
CA LEU A 11 5.79 -6.64 3.59
C LEU A 11 5.92 -6.38 2.08
N GLN A 12 5.96 -5.10 1.70
CA GLN A 12 5.94 -4.56 0.33
C GLN A 12 4.78 -5.00 -0.57
N TRP A 13 4.37 -6.27 -0.60
CA TRP A 13 3.40 -6.81 -1.54
C TRP A 13 2.11 -7.26 -0.86
N TYR A 14 0.98 -6.92 -1.47
CA TYR A 14 -0.35 -7.21 -0.93
C TYR A 14 -1.28 -7.75 -2.01
N HIS A 15 -2.18 -8.66 -1.64
CA HIS A 15 -3.28 -9.05 -2.53
C HIS A 15 -4.30 -7.90 -2.61
N PHE A 16 -4.78 -7.60 -3.81
CA PHE A 16 -5.78 -6.56 -4.04
C PHE A 16 -7.00 -6.72 -3.13
N LYS A 17 -7.51 -7.96 -3.00
CA LYS A 17 -8.65 -8.30 -2.13
C LYS A 17 -8.38 -8.01 -0.65
N CYS A 18 -7.16 -8.25 -0.16
CA CYS A 18 -6.80 -8.02 1.23
C CYS A 18 -6.73 -6.52 1.59
N VAL A 19 -6.49 -5.66 0.60
CA VAL A 19 -6.37 -4.21 0.79
C VAL A 19 -7.52 -3.41 0.17
N GLY A 20 -8.61 -4.08 -0.21
CA GLY A 20 -9.81 -3.44 -0.75
C GLY A 20 -9.62 -2.76 -2.11
N ILE A 21 -8.62 -3.18 -2.89
CA ILE A 21 -8.38 -2.64 -4.24
C ILE A 21 -9.22 -3.43 -5.23
N VAL A 22 -10.14 -2.73 -5.90
CA VAL A 22 -10.95 -3.30 -6.98
C VAL A 22 -10.30 -3.02 -8.34
N THR A 23 -9.77 -1.81 -8.52
CA THR A 23 -9.07 -1.37 -9.72
C THR A 23 -7.67 -0.91 -9.33
N ALA A 24 -6.66 -1.24 -10.13
CA ALA A 24 -5.30 -0.78 -9.90
C ALA A 24 -5.28 0.76 -9.82
N PRO A 25 -4.75 1.34 -8.73
CA PRO A 25 -4.64 2.79 -8.60
C PRO A 25 -3.60 3.32 -9.62
N ASP A 26 -3.82 4.54 -10.07
CA ASP A 26 -2.82 5.27 -10.84
C ASP A 26 -1.86 6.00 -9.88
N GLY A 27 -0.56 5.89 -10.12
CA GLY A 27 0.49 6.47 -9.27
C GLY A 27 0.80 5.68 -8.00
N ASN A 28 1.40 6.38 -7.03
CA ASN A 28 1.96 5.74 -5.83
C ASN A 28 0.85 5.19 -4.92
N TRP A 29 1.05 3.97 -4.45
CA TRP A 29 0.17 3.33 -3.48
C TRP A 29 0.91 3.00 -2.20
N TYR A 30 0.30 3.36 -1.08
CA TYR A 30 0.79 3.05 0.25
C TYR A 30 -0.15 2.08 0.96
N CYS A 31 0.40 1.07 1.64
CA CYS A 31 -0.39 0.11 2.41
C CYS A 31 -1.02 0.76 3.66
N PRO A 32 -2.04 0.12 4.27
CA PRO A 32 -2.73 0.67 5.44
C PRO A 32 -1.81 1.00 6.61
N GLU A 33 -0.74 0.23 6.80
CA GLU A 33 0.27 0.50 7.81
C GLU A 33 1.07 1.75 7.47
N CYS A 34 1.64 1.84 6.27
CA CYS A 34 2.42 3.00 5.83
C CYS A 34 1.61 4.30 5.78
N ARG A 35 0.30 4.22 5.52
CA ARG A 35 -0.61 5.39 5.57
C ARG A 35 -0.78 5.96 6.98
N LYS A 36 -0.70 5.13 8.03
CA LYS A 36 -0.84 5.59 9.43
C LYS A 36 0.33 6.46 9.89
N TYR A 37 1.53 6.25 9.33
CA TYR A 37 2.74 6.96 9.72
C TYR A 37 2.89 8.35 9.04
N CYS A 38 1.90 8.82 8.28
CA CYS A 38 1.95 10.11 7.57
C CYS A 38 1.50 11.32 8.45
N ASN A 39 1.35 11.16 9.77
CA ASN A 39 0.88 12.19 10.70
C ASN A 39 1.84 12.44 11.89
N THR A 40 3.13 12.68 11.62
CA THR A 40 4.05 13.36 12.55
C THR A 40 5.10 14.13 11.78
#